data_AF-A0A7V4ME77-F1
#
_entry.id   AF-A0A7V4ME77-F1
#
_cell.length_a   1.000
_cell.length_b   1.000
_cell.length_c   1.000
_cell.angle_alpha   90.00
_cell.angle_beta   90.00
_cell.angle_gamma   90.00
#
_symmetry.space_group_name_H-M   'P 1'
#
loop_
_entity.id
_entity.type
_entity.pdbx_description
1 polymer ?
#
loop_
_entity_poly.entity_id
_entity_poly.type
_entity_poly.pdbx_seq_one_letter_code
_entity_poly.pdbx_strand_id
1 'polypeptide(L)'
;MKPGRNVVKIIVRLIIIISVTALPGIIAISLIPDPPEEEIKEALAAISEAASSNATIYSRRLYREAEAAYDSAMTVWKRENRRFILFRNYSRVISLANTAAEKGRLAAASSVTGSRNLSERLKVQIKEAEKVDSRIEKLFTRYPLKEELRKRLAKGRLLLREAEVAYKKNQLLAANRMITDAEYLLTDVYKNAMEELKSYFGAFPTWKKWAETSVAESARNNSTLILVDKFARKCYLYHDGKIKFAFEAELGKNWVGDKKRMGDKATPEGKYVVTRKFQGKETQFYKSLAINYPNNEDIERFKSDISKGVIPQGSKIGSGIEIHGGGGKGADWTDGCVALSDKDMDILFPLVKTGTPVTIVGSLKNIDDLISSDNE
;
A
#
# COMPACT_ATOMS: atom_id res chain seq x y z
N MET A 1 -73.48 7.63 -90.61
CA MET A 1 -73.68 7.50 -89.14
C MET A 1 -72.31 7.46 -88.47
N LYS A 2 -72.01 8.38 -87.54
CA LYS A 2 -70.64 8.67 -87.05
C LYS A 2 -70.10 7.58 -86.08
N PRO A 3 -68.98 6.90 -86.37
CA PRO A 3 -68.43 5.83 -85.53
C PRO A 3 -67.61 6.30 -84.31
N GLY A 4 -67.50 7.61 -84.05
CA GLY A 4 -66.65 8.15 -82.97
C GLY A 4 -67.30 8.26 -81.58
N ARG A 5 -68.62 8.15 -81.45
CA ARG A 5 -69.33 8.48 -80.20
C ARG A 5 -69.28 7.37 -79.12
N ASN A 6 -69.07 6.12 -79.53
CA ASN A 6 -68.98 4.98 -78.62
C ASN A 6 -67.57 4.80 -78.04
N VAL A 7 -66.52 5.07 -78.82
CA VAL A 7 -65.12 5.00 -78.35
C VAL A 7 -64.85 6.04 -77.27
N VAL A 8 -65.34 7.28 -77.45
CA VAL A 8 -65.20 8.36 -76.43
C VAL A 8 -65.92 8.00 -75.12
N LYS A 9 -67.12 7.39 -75.18
CA LYS A 9 -67.84 6.93 -73.97
C LYS A 9 -67.11 5.81 -73.23
N ILE A 10 -66.45 4.91 -73.95
CA ILE A 10 -65.65 3.82 -73.36
C ILE A 10 -64.40 4.40 -72.69
N ILE A 11 -63.69 5.32 -73.35
CA ILE A 11 -62.50 5.99 -72.78
C ILE A 11 -62.87 6.80 -71.53
N VAL A 12 -63.97 7.56 -71.56
CA VAL A 12 -64.45 8.32 -70.39
C VAL A 12 -64.82 7.39 -69.23
N ARG A 13 -65.51 6.26 -69.49
CA ARG A 13 -65.81 5.25 -68.46
C ARG A 13 -64.53 4.61 -67.91
N LEU A 14 -63.54 4.30 -68.75
CA LEU A 14 -62.25 3.77 -68.32
C LEU A 14 -61.45 4.78 -67.50
N ILE A 15 -61.44 6.06 -67.88
CA ILE A 15 -60.80 7.13 -67.10
C ILE A 15 -61.51 7.31 -65.76
N ILE A 16 -62.85 7.31 -65.73
CA ILE A 16 -63.63 7.38 -64.48
C ILE A 16 -63.37 6.15 -63.61
N ILE A 17 -63.30 4.94 -64.19
CA ILE A 17 -62.99 3.73 -63.43
C ILE A 17 -61.56 3.81 -62.89
N ILE A 18 -60.58 4.18 -63.71
CA ILE A 18 -59.18 4.34 -63.29
C ILE A 18 -59.05 5.43 -62.22
N SER A 19 -59.75 6.56 -62.33
CA SER A 19 -59.71 7.59 -61.28
C SER A 19 -60.50 7.18 -60.03
N VAL A 20 -61.60 6.44 -60.14
CA VAL A 20 -62.35 5.90 -59.00
C VAL A 20 -61.62 4.74 -58.31
N THR A 21 -60.73 4.01 -59.00
CA THR A 21 -59.94 2.91 -58.39
C THR A 21 -58.52 3.32 -57.99
N ALA A 22 -57.86 4.17 -58.79
CA ALA A 22 -56.49 4.60 -58.53
C ALA A 22 -56.42 5.76 -57.52
N LEU A 23 -57.39 6.68 -57.51
CA LEU A 23 -57.38 7.81 -56.57
C LEU A 23 -57.55 7.35 -55.11
N PRO A 24 -58.46 6.43 -54.75
CA PRO A 24 -58.51 5.87 -53.39
C PRO A 24 -57.27 5.06 -53.05
N GLY A 25 -56.65 4.39 -54.03
CA GLY A 25 -55.39 3.68 -53.84
C GLY A 25 -54.23 4.64 -53.51
N ILE A 26 -54.12 5.75 -54.23
CA ILE A 26 -53.11 6.81 -53.99
C ILE A 26 -53.36 7.49 -52.64
N ILE A 27 -54.62 7.81 -52.31
CA ILE A 27 -55.00 8.37 -51.01
C ILE A 27 -54.68 7.36 -49.90
N ALA A 28 -55.00 6.07 -50.08
CA ALA A 28 -54.68 5.03 -49.11
C ALA A 28 -53.17 4.88 -48.88
N ILE A 29 -52.34 4.96 -49.94
CA ILE A 29 -50.88 4.93 -49.82
C ILE A 29 -50.37 6.13 -49.01
N SER A 30 -50.92 7.34 -49.25
CA SER A 30 -50.53 8.54 -48.50
C SER A 30 -50.97 8.53 -47.02
N LEU A 31 -51.90 7.64 -46.66
CA LEU A 31 -52.38 7.44 -45.29
C LEU A 31 -51.65 6.29 -44.56
N ILE A 32 -50.72 5.60 -45.23
CA ILE A 32 -49.88 4.57 -44.58
C ILE A 32 -48.95 5.28 -43.61
N PRO A 33 -48.98 4.95 -42.30
CA PRO A 33 -48.02 5.48 -41.36
C PRO A 33 -46.61 5.01 -41.69
N ASP A 34 -45.64 5.93 -41.73
CA ASP A 34 -44.23 5.58 -41.93
C ASP A 34 -43.74 4.68 -40.78
N PRO A 35 -43.01 3.60 -41.08
CA PRO A 35 -42.44 2.75 -40.05
C PRO A 35 -41.33 3.52 -39.30
N PRO A 36 -41.20 3.31 -37.97
CA PRO A 36 -40.24 4.04 -37.13
C PRO A 36 -38.82 3.46 -37.25
N GLU A 37 -38.33 3.28 -38.48
CA GLU A 37 -37.05 2.63 -38.74
C GLU A 37 -35.87 3.47 -38.25
N GLU A 38 -35.93 4.79 -38.44
CA GLU A 38 -34.85 5.70 -38.05
C GLU A 38 -34.74 5.79 -36.52
N GLU A 39 -35.85 5.92 -35.79
CA GLU A 39 -35.81 5.98 -34.33
C GLU A 39 -35.28 4.67 -33.71
N ILE A 40 -35.61 3.53 -34.32
CA ILE A 40 -35.09 2.23 -33.87
C ILE A 40 -33.59 2.11 -34.16
N LYS A 41 -33.13 2.58 -35.33
CA LYS A 41 -31.69 2.64 -35.65
C LYS A 41 -30.95 3.54 -34.68
N GLU A 42 -31.49 4.73 -34.37
CA GLU A 42 -30.91 5.66 -33.41
C GLU A 42 -30.83 5.07 -32.01
N ALA A 43 -31.89 4.41 -31.55
CA ALA A 43 -31.91 3.72 -30.26
C ALA A 43 -30.86 2.63 -30.17
N LEU A 44 -30.74 1.80 -31.22
CA LEU A 44 -29.74 0.74 -31.29
C LEU A 44 -28.31 1.30 -31.34
N ALA A 45 -28.08 2.37 -32.11
CA ALA A 45 -26.80 3.06 -32.18
C ALA A 45 -26.38 3.60 -30.81
N ALA A 46 -27.29 4.26 -30.10
CA ALA A 46 -27.04 4.80 -28.75
C ALA A 46 -26.73 3.70 -27.72
N ILE A 47 -27.42 2.55 -27.76
CA ILE A 47 -27.14 1.40 -26.89
C ILE A 47 -25.78 0.79 -27.23
N SER A 48 -25.46 0.66 -28.52
CA SER A 48 -24.16 0.16 -28.98
C SER A 48 -23.01 1.08 -28.56
N GLU A 49 -23.18 2.40 -28.69
CA GLU A 49 -22.22 3.39 -28.23
C GLU A 49 -22.01 3.28 -26.71
N ALA A 50 -23.09 3.16 -25.93
CA ALA A 50 -23.01 2.97 -24.49
C ALA A 50 -22.25 1.69 -24.12
N ALA A 51 -22.50 0.58 -24.82
CA ALA A 51 -21.78 -0.67 -24.62
C ALA A 51 -20.28 -0.51 -24.90
N SER A 52 -19.92 0.12 -26.03
CA SER A 52 -18.52 0.39 -26.41
C SER A 52 -17.80 1.31 -25.42
N SER A 53 -18.55 2.21 -24.76
CA SER A 53 -18.07 3.10 -23.70
C SER A 53 -18.01 2.41 -22.32
N ASN A 54 -18.18 1.08 -22.24
CA ASN A 54 -18.22 0.30 -20.99
C ASN A 54 -19.34 0.70 -20.02
N ALA A 55 -20.48 1.19 -20.53
CA ALA A 55 -21.61 1.57 -19.68
C ALA A 55 -22.20 0.39 -18.90
N THR A 56 -22.01 -0.84 -19.35
CA THR A 56 -22.32 -2.07 -18.59
C THR A 56 -21.62 -2.12 -17.23
N ILE A 57 -20.46 -1.46 -17.12
CA ILE A 57 -19.65 -1.38 -15.91
C ILE A 57 -19.94 -0.09 -15.14
N TYR A 58 -19.74 1.07 -15.79
CA TYR A 58 -19.72 2.37 -15.09
C TYR A 58 -21.08 3.08 -15.06
N SER A 59 -22.05 2.64 -15.86
CA SER A 59 -23.41 3.20 -15.91
C SER A 59 -24.49 2.13 -16.04
N ARG A 60 -24.31 1.01 -15.32
CA ARG A 60 -25.10 -0.23 -15.48
C ARG A 60 -26.61 -0.01 -15.40
N ARG A 61 -27.06 0.91 -14.54
CA ARG A 61 -28.48 1.23 -14.38
C ARG A 61 -29.07 1.88 -15.64
N LEU A 62 -28.45 2.94 -16.15
CA LEU A 62 -28.92 3.64 -17.34
C LEU A 62 -28.84 2.76 -18.59
N TYR A 63 -27.78 1.94 -18.69
CA TYR A 63 -27.65 0.96 -19.76
C TYR A 63 -28.82 -0.04 -19.78
N ARG A 64 -29.16 -0.62 -18.62
CA ARG A 64 -30.31 -1.53 -18.49
C ARG A 64 -31.65 -0.86 -18.76
N GLU A 65 -31.82 0.39 -18.35
CA GLU A 65 -33.02 1.16 -18.66
C GLU A 65 -33.17 1.38 -20.18
N ALA A 66 -32.06 1.60 -20.90
CA ALA A 66 -32.05 1.74 -22.34
C ALA A 66 -32.44 0.43 -23.05
N GLU A 67 -31.82 -0.70 -22.65
CA GLU A 67 -32.16 -2.03 -23.19
C GLU A 67 -33.63 -2.38 -22.97
N ALA A 68 -34.14 -2.18 -21.76
CA ALA A 68 -35.53 -2.47 -21.43
C ALA A 68 -36.53 -1.62 -22.25
N ALA A 69 -36.19 -0.35 -22.49
CA ALA A 69 -37.00 0.53 -23.34
C ALA A 69 -36.98 0.09 -24.81
N TYR A 70 -35.82 -0.34 -25.32
CA TYR A 70 -35.68 -0.87 -26.68
C TYR A 70 -36.45 -2.18 -26.86
N ASP A 71 -36.33 -3.12 -25.94
CA ASP A 71 -37.08 -4.39 -25.96
C ASP A 71 -38.59 -4.15 -25.95
N SER A 72 -39.03 -3.16 -25.17
CA SER A 72 -40.42 -2.71 -25.16
C SER A 72 -40.85 -2.12 -26.51
N ALA A 73 -39.99 -1.30 -27.14
CA ALA A 73 -40.25 -0.73 -28.46
C ALA A 73 -40.40 -1.83 -29.52
N MET A 74 -39.49 -2.81 -29.54
CA MET A 74 -39.52 -3.94 -30.47
C MET A 74 -40.76 -4.82 -30.29
N THR A 75 -41.17 -5.04 -29.04
CA THR A 75 -42.39 -5.80 -28.71
C THR A 75 -43.64 -5.10 -29.25
N VAL A 76 -43.74 -3.78 -29.05
CA VAL A 76 -44.87 -2.98 -29.57
C VAL A 76 -44.84 -2.94 -31.10
N TRP A 77 -43.66 -2.73 -31.71
CA TRP A 77 -43.52 -2.66 -33.16
C TRP A 77 -43.95 -3.96 -33.85
N LYS A 78 -43.50 -5.11 -33.32
CA LYS A 78 -43.92 -6.43 -33.80
C LYS A 78 -45.44 -6.61 -33.74
N ARG A 79 -46.10 -6.06 -32.71
CA ARG A 79 -47.56 -6.12 -32.56
C ARG A 79 -48.28 -5.22 -33.57
N GLU A 80 -47.80 -3.99 -33.79
CA GLU A 80 -48.38 -3.08 -34.79
C GLU A 80 -48.21 -3.62 -36.21
N ASN A 81 -47.09 -4.28 -36.53
CA ASN A 81 -46.87 -4.89 -37.84
C ASN A 81 -47.81 -6.05 -38.17
N ARG A 82 -48.46 -6.65 -37.16
CA ARG A 82 -49.53 -7.66 -37.36
C ARG A 82 -50.89 -7.03 -37.69
N ARG A 83 -51.07 -5.73 -37.46
CA ARG A 83 -52.29 -5.01 -37.82
C ARG A 83 -52.30 -4.71 -39.32
N PHE A 84 -53.51 -4.54 -39.83
CA PHE A 84 -53.73 -4.08 -41.20
C PHE A 84 -53.02 -2.73 -41.43
N ILE A 85 -52.40 -2.56 -42.60
CA ILE A 85 -51.41 -1.51 -42.87
C ILE A 85 -51.90 -0.08 -42.61
N LEU A 86 -53.18 0.20 -42.87
CA LEU A 86 -53.79 1.53 -42.67
C LEU A 86 -54.15 1.82 -41.20
N PHE A 87 -54.15 0.83 -40.31
CA PHE A 87 -54.57 0.97 -38.90
C PHE A 87 -53.41 0.81 -37.91
N ARG A 88 -52.16 0.91 -38.39
CA ARG A 88 -50.97 0.84 -37.53
C ARG A 88 -50.79 2.16 -36.77
N ASN A 89 -50.31 2.09 -35.54
CA ASN A 89 -49.97 3.29 -34.77
C ASN A 89 -48.59 3.11 -34.11
N TYR A 90 -47.60 3.82 -34.63
CA TYR A 90 -46.22 3.73 -34.16
C TYR A 90 -45.85 4.76 -33.09
N SER A 91 -46.76 5.63 -32.63
CA SER A 91 -46.44 6.67 -31.63
C SER A 91 -45.83 6.10 -30.35
N ARG A 92 -46.31 4.92 -29.90
CA ARG A 92 -45.74 4.24 -28.73
C ARG A 92 -44.38 3.62 -29.01
N VAL A 93 -44.14 3.12 -30.22
CA VAL A 93 -42.83 2.60 -30.65
C VAL A 93 -41.81 3.73 -30.66
N ILE A 94 -42.13 4.84 -31.31
CA ILE A 94 -41.31 6.06 -31.40
C ILE A 94 -40.96 6.57 -30.01
N SER A 95 -41.95 6.69 -29.12
CA SER A 95 -41.71 7.14 -27.74
C SER A 95 -40.74 6.23 -26.98
N LEU A 96 -40.90 4.91 -27.08
CA LEU A 96 -40.02 3.95 -26.41
C LEU A 96 -38.61 3.91 -27.04
N ALA A 97 -38.51 4.03 -28.36
CA ALA A 97 -37.25 4.13 -29.08
C ALA A 97 -36.48 5.40 -28.69
N ASN A 98 -37.16 6.55 -28.63
CA ASN A 98 -36.57 7.81 -28.17
C ASN A 98 -36.08 7.73 -26.72
N THR A 99 -36.86 7.10 -25.82
CA THR A 99 -36.42 6.84 -24.45
C THR A 99 -35.18 5.94 -24.41
N ALA A 100 -35.14 4.88 -25.21
CA ALA A 100 -33.98 4.00 -25.30
C ALA A 100 -32.74 4.76 -25.81
N ALA A 101 -32.90 5.59 -26.85
CA ALA A 101 -31.82 6.41 -27.41
C ALA A 101 -31.30 7.45 -26.41
N GLU A 102 -32.19 8.14 -25.69
CA GLU A 102 -31.83 9.10 -24.63
C GLU A 102 -31.06 8.40 -23.50
N LYS A 103 -31.60 7.30 -22.97
CA LYS A 103 -30.97 6.53 -21.90
C LYS A 103 -29.62 5.94 -22.33
N GLY A 104 -29.51 5.48 -23.57
CA GLY A 104 -28.25 5.01 -24.16
C GLY A 104 -27.18 6.12 -24.18
N ARG A 105 -27.51 7.29 -24.73
CA ARG A 105 -26.60 8.45 -24.76
C ARG A 105 -26.19 8.91 -23.35
N LEU A 106 -27.14 8.97 -22.42
CA LEU A 106 -26.86 9.29 -21.01
C LEU A 106 -25.96 8.24 -20.36
N ALA A 107 -26.18 6.95 -20.64
CA ALA A 107 -25.35 5.86 -20.14
C ALA A 107 -23.91 5.96 -20.67
N ALA A 108 -23.73 6.26 -21.96
CA ALA A 108 -22.41 6.48 -22.57
C ALA A 108 -21.67 7.66 -21.92
N ALA A 109 -22.30 8.84 -21.85
CA ALA A 109 -21.71 10.03 -21.24
C ALA A 109 -21.39 9.85 -19.75
N SER A 110 -22.29 9.21 -19.01
CA SER A 110 -22.11 8.85 -17.61
C SER A 110 -20.96 7.86 -17.42
N SER A 111 -20.82 6.89 -18.33
CA SER A 111 -19.75 5.89 -18.30
C SER A 111 -18.37 6.51 -18.50
N VAL A 112 -18.22 7.39 -19.50
CA VAL A 112 -16.96 8.12 -19.77
C VAL A 112 -16.57 8.95 -18.55
N THR A 113 -17.51 9.68 -17.97
CA THR A 113 -17.27 10.49 -16.76
C THR A 113 -16.89 9.61 -15.56
N GLY A 114 -17.63 8.52 -15.32
CA GLY A 114 -17.36 7.59 -14.22
C GLY A 114 -15.99 6.93 -14.34
N SER A 115 -15.60 6.49 -15.54
CA SER A 115 -14.29 5.92 -15.82
C SER A 115 -13.16 6.94 -15.61
N ARG A 116 -13.33 8.18 -16.07
CA ARG A 116 -12.34 9.25 -15.86
C ARG A 116 -12.15 9.55 -14.38
N ASN A 117 -13.25 9.77 -13.64
CA ASN A 117 -13.20 10.05 -12.21
C ASN A 117 -12.58 8.89 -11.42
N LEU A 118 -12.90 7.65 -11.79
CA LEU A 118 -12.27 6.47 -11.21
C LEU A 118 -10.75 6.48 -11.47
N SER A 119 -10.34 6.72 -12.71
CA SER A 119 -8.92 6.76 -13.08
C SER A 119 -8.16 7.84 -12.30
N GLU A 120 -8.73 9.05 -12.17
CA GLU A 120 -8.13 10.15 -11.40
C GLU A 120 -7.99 9.79 -9.92
N ARG A 121 -9.03 9.19 -9.31
CA ARG A 121 -8.98 8.72 -7.92
C ARG A 121 -7.92 7.64 -7.72
N LEU A 122 -7.85 6.65 -8.61
CA LEU A 122 -6.87 5.57 -8.53
C LEU A 122 -5.44 6.08 -8.65
N LYS A 123 -5.20 7.07 -9.52
CA LYS A 123 -3.89 7.73 -9.62
C LYS A 123 -3.45 8.34 -8.30
N VAL A 124 -4.37 8.99 -7.58
CA VAL A 124 -4.10 9.55 -6.25
C VAL A 124 -3.85 8.45 -5.23
N GLN A 125 -4.71 7.42 -5.17
CA GLN A 125 -4.57 6.29 -4.24
C GLN A 125 -3.24 5.55 -4.40
N ILE A 126 -2.87 5.22 -5.65
CA ILE A 126 -1.57 4.60 -5.95
C ILE A 126 -0.42 5.47 -5.43
N LYS A 127 -0.44 6.77 -5.72
CA LYS A 127 0.60 7.70 -5.26
C LYS A 127 0.69 7.80 -3.74
N GLU A 128 -0.44 7.81 -3.04
CA GLU A 128 -0.44 7.83 -1.57
C GLU A 128 0.06 6.50 -0.98
N ALA A 129 -0.32 5.36 -1.55
CA ALA A 129 0.18 4.05 -1.15
C ALA A 129 1.71 3.93 -1.37
N GLU A 130 2.23 4.42 -2.50
CA GLU A 130 3.68 4.49 -2.76
C GLU A 130 4.41 5.33 -1.71
N LYS A 131 3.83 6.47 -1.30
CA LYS A 131 4.42 7.29 -0.22
C LYS A 131 4.44 6.54 1.11
N VAL A 132 3.38 5.81 1.45
CA VAL A 132 3.34 5.00 2.68
C VAL A 132 4.40 3.91 2.61
N ASP A 133 4.53 3.20 1.49
CA ASP A 133 5.55 2.16 1.33
C ASP A 133 6.97 2.73 1.45
N SER A 134 7.24 3.87 0.82
CA SER A 134 8.52 4.56 0.93
C SER A 134 8.85 4.96 2.37
N ARG A 135 7.86 5.45 3.13
CA ARG A 135 8.03 5.75 4.57
C ARG A 135 8.35 4.49 5.38
N ILE A 136 7.69 3.38 5.08
CA ILE A 136 7.98 2.10 5.73
C ILE A 136 9.41 1.67 5.43
N GLU A 137 9.83 1.73 4.17
CA GLU A 137 11.18 1.36 3.76
C GLU A 137 12.23 2.19 4.50
N LYS A 138 12.12 3.52 4.51
CA LYS A 138 13.08 4.41 5.18
C LYS A 138 13.19 4.13 6.68
N LEU A 139 12.06 4.11 7.40
CA LEU A 139 12.03 3.97 8.86
C LEU A 139 12.41 2.57 9.34
N PHE A 140 11.94 1.54 8.66
CA PHE A 140 12.05 0.15 9.12
C PHE A 140 13.14 -0.65 8.40
N THR A 141 13.99 -0.02 7.57
CA THR A 141 15.22 -0.68 7.07
C THR A 141 16.12 -1.09 8.23
N ARG A 142 16.22 -0.24 9.26
CA ARG A 142 17.10 -0.48 10.43
C ARG A 142 16.37 -1.12 11.60
N TYR A 143 15.04 -1.16 11.58
CA TYR A 143 14.24 -1.75 12.66
C TYR A 143 13.59 -3.06 12.19
N PRO A 144 13.94 -4.23 12.77
CA PRO A 144 13.43 -5.51 12.33
C PRO A 144 11.93 -5.63 12.59
N LEU A 145 11.16 -5.78 11.52
CA LEU A 145 9.73 -6.08 11.61
C LEU A 145 9.49 -7.53 12.04
N LYS A 146 8.45 -7.75 12.83
CA LYS A 146 7.95 -9.11 13.13
C LYS A 146 7.59 -9.86 11.85
N GLU A 147 7.71 -11.17 11.91
CA GLU A 147 7.46 -12.06 10.75
C GLU A 147 6.08 -11.85 10.13
N GLU A 148 5.04 -11.66 10.94
CA GLU A 148 3.68 -11.39 10.47
C GLU A 148 3.60 -10.08 9.67
N LEU A 149 4.17 -9.00 10.20
CA LEU A 149 4.19 -7.70 9.53
C LEU A 149 5.03 -7.75 8.24
N ARG A 150 6.15 -8.49 8.23
CA ARG A 150 6.95 -8.70 7.01
C ARG A 150 6.14 -9.38 5.90
N LYS A 151 5.37 -10.42 6.24
CA LYS A 151 4.49 -11.10 5.27
C LYS A 151 3.39 -10.18 4.74
N ARG A 152 2.75 -9.41 5.63
CA ARG A 152 1.72 -8.42 5.24
C ARG A 152 2.31 -7.32 4.34
N LEU A 153 3.50 -6.81 4.67
CA LEU A 153 4.22 -5.82 3.86
C LEU A 153 4.54 -6.35 2.46
N ALA A 154 5.07 -7.57 2.38
CA ALA A 154 5.36 -8.21 1.09
C ALA A 154 4.09 -8.37 0.23
N LYS A 155 2.97 -8.79 0.84
CA LYS A 155 1.68 -8.88 0.16
C LYS A 155 1.16 -7.51 -0.29
N GLY A 156 1.23 -6.49 0.58
CA GLY A 156 0.81 -5.12 0.27
C GLY A 156 1.60 -4.54 -0.91
N ARG A 157 2.92 -4.72 -0.93
CA ARG A 157 3.80 -4.31 -2.03
C ARG A 157 3.47 -5.01 -3.34
N LEU A 158 3.23 -6.32 -3.30
CA LEU A 158 2.82 -7.08 -4.48
C LEU A 158 1.52 -6.52 -5.08
N LEU A 159 0.49 -6.32 -4.24
CA LEU A 159 -0.79 -5.78 -4.67
C LEU A 159 -0.67 -4.35 -5.21
N LEU A 160 0.17 -3.51 -4.61
CA LEU A 160 0.45 -2.16 -5.12
C LEU A 160 1.03 -2.21 -6.54
N ARG A 161 2.01 -3.08 -6.79
CA ARG A 161 2.60 -3.26 -8.13
C ARG A 161 1.59 -3.83 -9.13
N GLU A 162 0.77 -4.79 -8.73
CA GLU A 162 -0.29 -5.31 -9.59
C GLU A 162 -1.34 -4.23 -9.92
N ALA A 163 -1.70 -3.39 -8.95
CA ALA A 163 -2.61 -2.26 -9.15
C ALA A 163 -2.05 -1.24 -10.14
N GLU A 164 -0.76 -0.88 -10.04
CA GLU A 164 -0.07 -0.01 -11.00
C GLU A 164 -0.10 -0.58 -12.42
N VAL A 165 0.16 -1.88 -12.58
CA VAL A 165 0.13 -2.57 -13.88
C VAL A 165 -1.29 -2.60 -14.45
N ALA A 166 -2.28 -2.94 -13.63
CA ALA A 166 -3.69 -2.94 -14.04
C ALA A 166 -4.16 -1.53 -14.43
N TYR A 167 -3.75 -0.51 -13.68
CA TYR A 167 -4.03 0.90 -13.99
C TYR A 167 -3.44 1.31 -15.34
N LYS A 168 -2.16 0.99 -15.60
CA LYS A 168 -1.49 1.25 -16.89
C LYS A 168 -2.17 0.54 -18.07
N LYS A 169 -2.77 -0.63 -17.83
CA LYS A 169 -3.56 -1.39 -18.82
C LYS A 169 -5.02 -0.91 -18.94
N ASN A 170 -5.39 0.20 -18.28
CA ASN A 170 -6.75 0.73 -18.20
C ASN A 170 -7.79 -0.26 -17.59
N GLN A 171 -7.33 -1.23 -16.80
CA GLN A 171 -8.16 -2.20 -16.09
C GLN A 171 -8.60 -1.65 -14.73
N LEU A 172 -9.36 -0.56 -14.74
CA LEU A 172 -9.58 0.28 -13.55
C LEU A 172 -10.27 -0.45 -12.39
N LEU A 173 -11.17 -1.40 -12.66
CA LEU A 173 -11.83 -2.16 -11.58
C LEU A 173 -10.87 -3.13 -10.88
N ALA A 174 -9.99 -3.78 -11.63
CA ALA A 174 -8.98 -4.67 -11.05
C ALA A 174 -7.99 -3.84 -10.23
N ALA A 175 -7.52 -2.72 -10.80
CA ALA A 175 -6.67 -1.76 -10.11
C ALA A 175 -7.31 -1.26 -8.81
N ASN A 176 -8.60 -0.91 -8.83
CA ASN A 176 -9.32 -0.46 -7.64
C ASN A 176 -9.35 -1.50 -6.52
N ARG A 177 -9.59 -2.78 -6.82
CA ARG A 177 -9.59 -3.82 -5.78
C ARG A 177 -8.19 -3.99 -5.19
N MET A 178 -7.19 -4.13 -6.06
CA MET A 178 -5.79 -4.33 -5.64
C MET A 178 -5.26 -3.16 -4.82
N ILE A 179 -5.53 -1.91 -5.23
CA ILE A 179 -5.03 -0.74 -4.50
C ILE A 179 -5.71 -0.59 -3.14
N THR A 180 -7.02 -0.87 -3.03
CA THR A 180 -7.73 -0.83 -1.74
C THR A 180 -7.14 -1.84 -0.76
N ASP A 181 -6.85 -3.06 -1.21
CA ASP A 181 -6.23 -4.07 -0.36
C ASP A 181 -4.77 -3.71 -0.01
N ALA A 182 -4.02 -3.14 -0.95
CA ALA A 182 -2.66 -2.67 -0.73
C ALA A 182 -2.61 -1.52 0.29
N GLU A 183 -3.45 -0.50 0.15
CA GLU A 183 -3.57 0.63 1.07
C GLU A 183 -3.87 0.16 2.49
N TYR A 184 -4.84 -0.76 2.63
CA TYR A 184 -5.18 -1.35 3.93
C TYR A 184 -3.97 -2.03 4.57
N LEU A 185 -3.28 -2.91 3.83
CA LEU A 185 -2.14 -3.67 4.36
C LEU A 185 -0.95 -2.76 4.70
N LEU A 186 -0.60 -1.82 3.83
CA LEU A 186 0.53 -0.92 4.05
C LEU A 186 0.28 0.03 5.22
N THR A 187 -0.93 0.58 5.32
CA THR A 187 -1.31 1.46 6.44
C THR A 187 -1.33 0.69 7.76
N ASP A 188 -1.87 -0.53 7.77
CA ASP A 188 -1.87 -1.41 8.95
C ASP A 188 -0.43 -1.75 9.39
N VAL A 189 0.43 -2.16 8.46
CA VAL A 189 1.86 -2.41 8.75
C VAL A 189 2.53 -1.18 9.33
N TYR A 190 2.37 -0.02 8.68
CA TYR A 190 2.95 1.23 9.16
C TYR A 190 2.51 1.54 10.59
N LYS A 191 1.20 1.45 10.87
CA LYS A 191 0.64 1.73 12.20
C LYS A 191 1.22 0.79 13.27
N ASN A 192 1.16 -0.52 13.05
CA ASN A 192 1.63 -1.51 14.03
C ASN A 192 3.14 -1.40 14.25
N ALA A 193 3.92 -1.24 13.17
CA ALA A 193 5.36 -1.08 13.27
C ALA A 193 5.76 0.21 14.00
N MET A 194 5.02 1.31 13.77
CA MET A 194 5.22 2.56 14.50
C MET A 194 4.88 2.45 15.98
N GLU A 195 3.85 1.66 16.35
CA GLU A 195 3.53 1.39 17.75
C GLU A 195 4.67 0.61 18.44
N GLU A 196 5.25 -0.40 17.78
CA GLU A 196 6.41 -1.14 18.28
C GLU A 196 7.65 -0.25 18.44
N LEU A 197 7.91 0.60 17.43
CA LEU A 197 9.01 1.56 17.48
C LEU A 197 8.82 2.55 18.63
N LYS A 198 7.63 3.14 18.78
CA LYS A 198 7.32 4.04 19.90
C LYS A 198 7.51 3.34 21.25
N SER A 199 7.09 2.09 21.37
CA SER A 199 7.29 1.29 22.59
C SER A 199 8.77 1.11 22.90
N TYR A 200 9.60 0.83 21.90
CA TYR A 200 11.06 0.75 22.06
C TYR A 200 11.64 2.07 22.57
N PHE A 201 11.27 3.19 21.94
CA PHE A 201 11.72 4.53 22.33
C PHE A 201 11.12 5.04 23.65
N GLY A 202 10.21 4.30 24.29
CA GLY A 202 9.71 4.62 25.64
C GLY A 202 10.83 4.67 26.69
N ALA A 203 11.94 3.96 26.47
CA ALA A 203 13.12 3.98 27.34
C ALA A 203 14.12 5.12 27.05
N PHE A 204 13.86 5.95 26.02
CA PHE A 204 14.75 7.03 25.61
C PHE A 204 15.16 8.01 26.72
N PRO A 205 14.27 8.46 27.64
CA PRO A 205 14.70 9.34 28.73
C PRO A 205 15.78 8.73 29.62
N THR A 206 15.70 7.43 29.87
CA THR A 206 16.70 6.68 30.65
C THR A 206 18.01 6.57 29.89
N TRP A 207 17.96 6.22 28.60
CA TRP A 207 19.13 6.14 27.73
C TRP A 207 19.87 7.48 27.63
N LYS A 208 19.12 8.57 27.40
CA LYS A 208 19.65 9.92 27.35
C LYS A 208 20.37 10.28 28.65
N LYS A 209 19.73 10.04 29.80
CA LYS A 209 20.34 10.25 31.11
C LYS A 209 21.63 9.46 31.28
N TRP A 210 21.64 8.17 30.93
CA TRP A 210 22.84 7.33 31.03
C TRP A 210 23.99 7.83 30.14
N ALA A 211 23.69 8.17 28.89
CA ALA A 211 24.66 8.71 27.95
C ALA A 211 25.26 10.03 28.45
N GLU A 212 24.41 11.01 28.77
CA GLU A 212 24.85 12.35 29.21
C GLU A 212 25.69 12.28 30.49
N THR A 213 25.26 11.48 31.47
CA THR A 213 26.00 11.33 32.73
C THR A 213 27.35 10.66 32.52
N SER A 214 27.43 9.60 31.71
CA SER A 214 28.71 8.94 31.41
C SER A 214 29.67 9.84 30.61
N VAL A 215 29.16 10.61 29.64
CA VAL A 215 29.97 11.58 28.89
C VAL A 215 30.48 12.70 29.81
N ALA A 216 29.65 13.20 30.72
CA ALA A 216 30.04 14.20 31.71
C ALA A 216 31.09 13.66 32.70
N GLU A 217 30.99 12.40 33.12
CA GLU A 217 32.01 11.73 33.95
C GLU A 217 33.34 11.58 33.21
N SER A 218 33.31 11.23 31.92
CA SER A 218 34.49 11.18 31.06
C SER A 218 35.19 12.54 30.97
N ALA A 219 34.43 13.63 30.79
CA ALA A 219 34.96 14.99 30.79
C ALA A 219 35.59 15.38 32.13
N ARG A 220 34.85 15.19 33.24
CA ARG A 220 35.31 15.57 34.58
C ARG A 220 36.62 14.87 34.97
N ASN A 221 36.76 13.61 34.58
CA ASN A 221 37.88 12.76 34.99
C ASN A 221 38.99 12.69 33.93
N ASN A 222 38.86 13.41 32.81
CA ASN A 222 39.75 13.30 31.64
C ASN A 222 39.99 11.83 31.24
N SER A 223 38.92 11.04 31.20
CA SER A 223 38.97 9.58 31.10
C SER A 223 38.29 9.07 29.84
N THR A 224 38.62 7.83 29.47
CA THR A 224 38.03 7.13 28.33
C THR A 224 36.66 6.54 28.70
N LEU A 225 35.69 6.61 27.79
CA LEU A 225 34.38 5.97 27.87
C LEU A 225 34.08 5.27 26.55
N ILE A 226 33.57 4.05 26.60
CA ILE A 226 32.92 3.42 25.43
C ILE A 226 31.43 3.68 25.51
N LEU A 227 30.83 4.17 24.43
CA LEU A 227 29.39 4.35 24.33
C LEU A 227 28.86 3.62 23.10
N VAL A 228 27.88 2.73 23.28
CA VAL A 228 27.25 1.99 22.18
C VAL A 228 25.82 2.48 21.98
N ASP A 229 25.50 2.90 20.76
CA ASP A 229 24.15 3.21 20.29
C ASP A 229 23.65 2.05 19.43
N LYS A 230 22.68 1.31 19.96
CA LYS A 230 22.17 0.09 19.32
C LYS A 230 21.41 0.40 18.04
N PHE A 231 20.51 1.39 18.05
CA PHE A 231 19.70 1.76 16.89
C PHE A 231 20.58 2.27 15.74
N ALA A 232 21.60 3.06 16.05
CA ALA A 232 22.55 3.58 15.08
C ALA A 232 23.58 2.54 14.59
N ARG A 233 23.73 1.40 15.28
CA ARG A 233 24.85 0.43 15.09
C ARG A 233 26.22 1.10 15.21
N LYS A 234 26.38 1.91 16.25
CA LYS A 234 27.63 2.65 16.47
C LYS A 234 28.22 2.37 17.83
N CYS A 235 29.54 2.19 17.84
CA CYS A 235 30.36 2.17 19.04
C CYS A 235 31.27 3.40 19.01
N TYR A 236 31.16 4.27 19.99
CA TYR A 236 31.92 5.49 20.12
C TYR A 236 32.97 5.33 21.22
N LEU A 237 34.19 5.80 20.95
CA LEU A 237 35.20 5.99 21.97
C LEU A 237 35.26 7.47 22.33
N TYR A 238 34.86 7.80 23.55
CA TYR A 238 34.99 9.13 24.13
C TYR A 238 36.29 9.25 24.91
N HIS A 239 36.86 10.46 24.92
CA HIS A 239 37.91 10.87 25.84
C HIS A 239 37.70 12.34 26.17
N ASP A 240 37.74 12.70 27.45
CA ASP A 240 37.45 14.07 27.92
C ASP A 240 36.08 14.57 27.42
N GLY A 241 35.06 13.70 27.48
CA GLY A 241 33.70 14.00 27.02
C GLY A 241 33.54 14.24 25.51
N LYS A 242 34.60 14.04 24.71
CA LYS A 242 34.59 14.23 23.25
C LYS A 242 34.74 12.91 22.53
N ILE A 243 34.00 12.74 21.43
CA ILE A 243 34.18 11.58 20.55
C ILE A 243 35.58 11.65 19.92
N LYS A 244 36.37 10.61 20.13
CA LYS A 244 37.67 10.41 19.47
C LYS A 244 37.55 9.50 18.27
N PHE A 245 36.75 8.44 18.37
CA PHE A 245 36.50 7.50 17.29
C PHE A 245 35.04 7.05 17.29
N ALA A 246 34.55 6.69 16.10
CA ALA A 246 33.25 6.09 15.88
C ALA A 246 33.42 4.86 14.98
N PHE A 247 32.92 3.72 15.43
CA PHE A 247 33.05 2.43 14.76
C PHE A 247 31.66 1.90 14.38
N GLU A 248 31.56 1.15 13.29
CA GLU A 248 30.37 0.35 13.01
C GLU A 248 30.30 -0.81 14.01
N ALA A 249 29.09 -1.12 14.48
CA ALA A 249 28.85 -2.16 15.47
C ALA A 249 27.76 -3.13 15.00
N GLU A 250 28.02 -4.42 15.16
CA GLU A 250 27.04 -5.49 14.94
C GLU A 250 26.62 -6.06 16.29
N LEU A 251 25.33 -6.30 16.45
CA LEU A 251 24.73 -6.58 17.75
C LEU A 251 24.18 -8.00 17.83
N GLY A 252 23.52 -8.28 18.95
CA GLY A 252 22.72 -9.48 19.11
C GLY A 252 21.61 -9.57 18.08
N LYS A 253 21.29 -10.77 17.60
CA LYS A 253 20.20 -10.99 16.62
C LYS A 253 18.84 -10.42 17.05
N ASN A 254 18.63 -10.27 18.36
CA ASN A 254 17.46 -9.66 18.96
C ASN A 254 17.80 -8.30 19.60
N TRP A 255 18.56 -7.45 18.91
CA TRP A 255 19.06 -6.19 19.47
C TRP A 255 17.94 -5.23 19.90
N VAL A 256 16.76 -5.25 19.28
CA VAL A 256 15.62 -4.43 19.74
C VAL A 256 15.09 -4.89 21.09
N GLY A 257 15.24 -6.17 21.42
CA GLY A 257 14.77 -6.74 22.67
C GLY A 257 15.61 -6.32 23.87
N ASP A 258 14.98 -6.39 25.05
CA ASP A 258 15.67 -6.25 26.33
C ASP A 258 16.46 -7.51 26.64
N LYS A 259 17.70 -7.34 27.13
CA LYS A 259 18.45 -8.45 27.68
C LYS A 259 17.94 -8.82 29.08
N LYS A 260 17.24 -9.96 29.15
CA LYS A 260 16.50 -10.46 30.31
C LYS A 260 16.95 -11.84 30.73
N ARG A 261 17.44 -12.70 29.81
CA ARG A 261 17.85 -14.07 30.16
C ARG A 261 18.85 -14.65 29.16
N MET A 262 19.55 -15.69 29.60
CA MET A 262 20.41 -16.49 28.73
C MET A 262 19.65 -16.98 27.49
N GLY A 263 20.25 -16.78 26.31
CA GLY A 263 19.70 -17.22 25.02
C GLY A 263 18.68 -16.27 24.38
N ASP A 264 18.40 -15.10 24.96
CA ASP A 264 17.53 -14.08 24.35
C ASP A 264 18.12 -13.37 23.13
N LYS A 265 19.45 -13.52 22.93
CA LYS A 265 20.24 -12.92 21.86
C LYS A 265 20.12 -11.39 21.79
N ALA A 266 19.77 -10.75 22.91
CA ALA A 266 19.73 -9.31 23.03
C ALA A 266 21.08 -8.79 23.55
N THR A 267 21.52 -7.66 23.00
CA THR A 267 22.63 -6.87 23.57
C THR A 267 22.08 -6.04 24.73
N PRO A 268 22.69 -6.10 25.93
CA PRO A 268 22.14 -5.43 27.10
C PRO A 268 22.19 -3.92 26.98
N GLU A 269 21.31 -3.24 27.70
CA GLU A 269 21.30 -1.79 27.83
C GLU A 269 21.55 -1.43 29.30
N GLY A 270 22.44 -0.47 29.53
CA GLY A 270 22.87 -0.13 30.88
C GLY A 270 24.27 0.45 30.94
N LYS A 271 24.76 0.64 32.17
CA LYS A 271 26.12 1.07 32.46
C LYS A 271 26.95 -0.11 32.97
N TYR A 272 28.09 -0.30 32.36
CA TYR A 272 29.01 -1.41 32.56
C TYR A 272 30.44 -0.90 32.68
N VAL A 273 31.36 -1.81 33.00
CA VAL A 273 32.81 -1.57 32.97
C VAL A 273 33.50 -2.74 32.31
N VAL A 274 34.61 -2.46 31.63
CA VAL A 274 35.51 -3.51 31.13
C VAL A 274 36.14 -4.24 32.31
N THR A 275 35.92 -5.54 32.42
CA THR A 275 36.48 -6.38 33.50
C THR A 275 37.80 -7.01 33.09
N ARG A 276 37.90 -7.42 31.83
CA ARG A 276 39.10 -8.08 31.30
C ARG A 276 39.26 -7.80 29.80
N LYS A 277 40.52 -7.84 29.36
CA LYS A 277 40.92 -7.75 27.96
C LYS A 277 41.55 -9.07 27.55
N PHE A 278 41.22 -9.57 26.37
CA PHE A 278 41.75 -10.82 25.81
C PHE A 278 42.31 -10.55 24.41
N GLN A 279 43.44 -11.18 24.08
CA GLN A 279 44.03 -11.09 22.74
C GLN A 279 44.76 -12.38 22.34
N GLY A 280 44.93 -12.60 21.04
CA GLY A 280 45.64 -13.76 20.53
C GLY A 280 44.94 -15.06 20.92
N LYS A 281 45.65 -16.00 21.54
CA LYS A 281 45.09 -17.32 21.90
C LYS A 281 44.10 -17.29 23.08
N GLU A 282 43.94 -16.17 23.77
CA GLU A 282 43.00 -16.04 24.89
C GLU A 282 41.54 -15.87 24.44
N THR A 283 41.29 -15.55 23.17
CA THR A 283 39.95 -15.31 22.63
C THR A 283 39.85 -15.80 21.19
N GLN A 284 38.66 -16.26 20.80
CA GLN A 284 38.37 -16.62 19.40
C GLN A 284 38.09 -15.40 18.52
N PHE A 285 37.93 -14.21 19.11
CA PHE A 285 37.46 -13.01 18.41
C PHE A 285 38.57 -12.05 18.00
N TYR A 286 39.80 -12.55 17.80
CA TYR A 286 41.02 -11.76 17.58
C TYR A 286 41.42 -10.88 18.80
N LYS A 287 40.55 -9.97 19.22
CA LYS A 287 40.61 -9.17 20.45
C LYS A 287 39.21 -9.07 21.07
N SER A 288 39.12 -9.12 22.41
CA SER A 288 37.85 -8.87 23.10
C SER A 288 37.98 -8.18 24.45
N LEU A 289 36.95 -7.42 24.80
CA LEU A 289 36.80 -6.66 26.03
C LEU A 289 35.55 -7.19 26.76
N ALA A 290 35.73 -8.00 27.79
CA ALA A 290 34.62 -8.48 28.60
C ALA A 290 34.06 -7.34 29.45
N ILE A 291 32.73 -7.25 29.54
CA ILE A 291 32.04 -6.31 30.42
C ILE A 291 31.48 -7.02 31.66
N ASN A 292 31.17 -6.28 32.72
CA ASN A 292 30.57 -6.82 33.94
C ASN A 292 29.07 -7.13 33.81
N TYR A 293 28.61 -7.64 32.66
CA TYR A 293 27.25 -8.17 32.55
C TYR A 293 27.18 -9.62 33.05
N PRO A 294 26.21 -9.97 33.92
CA PRO A 294 25.23 -9.07 34.54
C PRO A 294 25.84 -8.28 35.71
N ASN A 295 25.48 -7.00 35.84
CA ASN A 295 25.83 -6.18 36.99
C ASN A 295 24.72 -6.28 38.08
N ASN A 296 24.83 -5.49 39.16
CA ASN A 296 23.85 -5.53 40.25
C ASN A 296 22.44 -5.16 39.78
N GLU A 297 22.32 -4.11 38.96
CA GLU A 297 21.05 -3.65 38.40
C GLU A 297 20.41 -4.72 37.49
N ASP A 298 21.22 -5.46 36.73
CA ASP A 298 20.75 -6.59 35.90
C ASP A 298 20.25 -7.75 36.77
N ILE A 299 20.97 -8.06 37.86
CA ILE A 299 20.58 -9.11 38.81
C ILE A 299 19.26 -8.75 39.51
N GLU A 300 19.11 -7.50 39.95
CA GLU A 300 17.88 -7.01 40.58
C GLU A 300 16.70 -7.02 39.62
N ARG A 301 16.89 -6.51 38.40
CA ARG A 301 15.87 -6.55 37.34
C ARG A 301 15.46 -7.99 37.02
N PHE A 302 16.42 -8.89 36.86
CA PHE A 302 16.16 -10.31 36.61
C PHE A 302 15.32 -10.96 37.72
N LYS A 303 15.66 -10.72 39.00
CA LYS A 303 14.89 -11.24 40.14
C LYS A 303 13.46 -10.67 40.16
N SER A 304 13.30 -9.38 39.85
CA SER A 304 11.98 -8.73 39.76
C SER A 304 11.13 -9.31 38.63
N ASP A 305 11.72 -9.52 37.46
CA ASP A 305 11.01 -10.06 36.30
C ASP A 305 10.59 -11.52 36.51
N ILE A 306 11.39 -12.31 37.23
CA ILE A 306 11.02 -13.66 37.68
C ILE A 306 9.84 -13.59 38.66
N SER A 307 9.87 -12.70 39.65
CA SER A 307 8.81 -12.62 40.67
C SER A 307 7.47 -12.11 40.11
N LYS A 308 7.52 -11.25 39.09
CA LYS A 308 6.35 -10.76 38.36
C LYS A 308 5.82 -11.73 37.29
N GLY A 309 6.51 -12.85 37.05
CA GLY A 309 6.14 -13.81 36.00
C GLY A 309 6.41 -13.34 34.58
N VAL A 310 7.18 -12.26 34.40
CA VAL A 310 7.63 -11.76 33.08
C VAL A 310 8.64 -12.74 32.46
N ILE A 311 9.48 -13.35 33.29
CA ILE A 311 10.42 -14.39 32.91
C ILE A 311 10.00 -15.71 33.58
N PRO A 312 10.02 -16.85 32.88
CA PRO A 312 9.70 -18.14 33.48
C PRO A 312 10.60 -18.50 34.66
N GLN A 313 10.02 -19.09 35.70
CA GLN A 313 10.75 -19.67 36.82
C GLN A 313 11.81 -20.66 36.32
N GLY A 314 13.00 -20.67 36.96
CA GLY A 314 14.13 -21.51 36.56
C GLY A 314 14.97 -20.99 35.38
N SER A 315 14.63 -19.83 34.80
CA SER A 315 15.50 -19.17 33.81
C SER A 315 16.86 -18.81 34.42
N LYS A 316 17.88 -18.66 33.58
CA LYS A 316 19.21 -18.15 33.98
C LYS A 316 19.44 -16.76 33.38
N ILE A 317 20.07 -15.87 34.12
CA ILE A 317 20.37 -14.50 33.67
C ILE A 317 21.37 -14.48 32.50
N GLY A 318 22.32 -15.42 32.46
CA GLY A 318 23.39 -15.47 31.47
C GLY A 318 24.62 -14.65 31.90
N SER A 319 25.66 -14.66 31.06
CA SER A 319 26.93 -13.95 31.27
C SER A 319 27.72 -13.90 29.95
N GLY A 320 28.95 -13.37 29.98
CA GLY A 320 29.89 -13.48 28.85
C GLY A 320 29.64 -12.50 27.71
N ILE A 321 29.15 -11.31 28.03
CA ILE A 321 29.01 -10.23 27.03
C ILE A 321 30.35 -9.52 26.87
N GLU A 322 30.73 -9.32 25.61
CA GLU A 322 32.01 -8.72 25.23
C GLU A 322 31.82 -7.69 24.12
N ILE A 323 32.77 -6.76 24.01
CA ILE A 323 33.02 -5.96 22.81
C ILE A 323 34.21 -6.58 22.10
N HIS A 324 34.05 -7.08 20.89
CA HIS A 324 35.04 -7.97 20.27
C HIS A 324 35.21 -7.78 18.75
N GLY A 325 36.28 -8.35 18.19
CA GLY A 325 36.58 -8.34 16.75
C GLY A 325 35.73 -9.32 15.93
N GLY A 326 36.05 -9.50 14.65
CA GLY A 326 35.33 -10.40 13.75
C GLY A 326 33.94 -9.90 13.32
N GLY A 327 33.65 -8.61 13.52
CA GLY A 327 32.52 -7.91 12.90
C GLY A 327 32.80 -7.52 11.44
N GLY A 328 31.93 -6.68 10.87
CA GLY A 328 32.00 -6.27 9.46
C GLY A 328 31.35 -7.27 8.49
N LYS A 329 30.40 -8.06 8.99
CA LYS A 329 29.57 -9.01 8.25
C LYS A 329 28.36 -8.35 7.57
N GLY A 330 28.02 -7.12 7.94
CA GLY A 330 26.88 -6.37 7.41
C GLY A 330 25.53 -6.75 8.01
N ALA A 331 25.50 -7.46 9.15
CA ALA A 331 24.26 -7.89 9.80
C ALA A 331 24.44 -8.08 11.31
N ASP A 332 23.37 -7.95 12.09
CA ASP A 332 23.35 -8.28 13.53
C ASP A 332 23.35 -9.81 13.71
N TRP A 333 24.42 -10.38 14.28
CA TRP A 333 24.65 -11.83 14.29
C TRP A 333 25.05 -12.43 15.63
N THR A 334 25.43 -11.61 16.63
CA THR A 334 25.95 -12.13 17.90
C THR A 334 24.81 -12.72 18.75
N ASP A 335 25.17 -13.39 19.85
CA ASP A 335 24.19 -13.81 20.87
C ASP A 335 24.05 -12.78 22.01
N GLY A 336 24.52 -11.54 21.79
CA GLY A 336 24.37 -10.40 22.71
C GLY A 336 25.61 -9.52 22.83
N CYS A 337 26.76 -9.93 22.29
CA CYS A 337 27.97 -9.13 22.22
C CYS A 337 27.85 -7.95 21.25
N VAL A 338 28.82 -7.05 21.32
CA VAL A 338 29.02 -5.95 20.35
C VAL A 338 30.24 -6.29 19.50
N ALA A 339 30.04 -6.61 18.23
CA ALA A 339 31.13 -6.95 17.32
C ALA A 339 31.55 -5.72 16.51
N LEU A 340 32.84 -5.43 16.49
CA LEU A 340 33.49 -4.43 15.64
C LEU A 340 34.38 -5.15 14.61
N SER A 341 34.80 -4.47 13.55
CA SER A 341 35.81 -5.05 12.66
C SER A 341 37.15 -5.24 13.39
N ASP A 342 37.99 -6.18 12.95
CA ASP A 342 39.31 -6.37 13.56
C ASP A 342 40.17 -5.11 13.49
N LYS A 343 40.03 -4.33 12.40
CA LYS A 343 40.71 -3.04 12.22
C LYS A 343 40.26 -2.01 13.24
N ASP A 344 38.96 -1.96 13.55
CA ASP A 344 38.44 -1.06 14.58
C ASP A 344 38.89 -1.50 15.98
N MET A 345 38.99 -2.81 16.22
CA MET A 345 39.56 -3.34 17.46
C MET A 345 41.05 -3.04 17.60
N ASP A 346 41.82 -2.97 16.53
CA ASP A 346 43.22 -2.53 16.57
C ASP A 346 43.37 -1.09 17.09
N ILE A 347 42.38 -0.24 16.82
CA ILE A 347 42.31 1.14 17.32
C ILE A 347 41.78 1.19 18.75
N LEU A 348 40.65 0.53 19.01
CA LEU A 348 39.95 0.59 20.30
C LEU A 348 40.73 -0.08 21.43
N PHE A 349 41.24 -1.29 21.18
CA PHE A 349 41.82 -2.15 22.22
C PHE A 349 43.00 -1.52 22.99
N PRO A 350 43.99 -0.85 22.37
CA PRO A 350 45.09 -0.23 23.12
C PRO A 350 44.65 1.00 23.95
N LEU A 351 43.54 1.66 23.60
CA LEU A 351 43.06 2.88 24.25
C LEU A 351 42.17 2.63 25.48
N VAL A 352 41.82 1.36 25.71
CA VAL A 352 40.89 0.91 26.76
C VAL A 352 41.66 0.12 27.82
N LYS A 353 41.28 0.26 29.09
CA LYS A 353 41.85 -0.48 30.22
C LYS A 353 40.76 -1.20 31.01
N THR A 354 41.14 -2.17 31.86
CA THR A 354 40.21 -2.69 32.86
C THR A 354 39.71 -1.53 33.74
N GLY A 355 38.41 -1.52 34.00
CA GLY A 355 37.69 -0.44 34.66
C GLY A 355 37.22 0.68 33.75
N THR A 356 37.55 0.68 32.44
CA THR A 356 36.98 1.65 31.50
C THR A 356 35.45 1.52 31.49
N PRO A 357 34.70 2.61 31.71
CA PRO A 357 33.25 2.61 31.62
C PRO A 357 32.76 2.27 30.21
N VAL A 358 31.65 1.54 30.15
CA VAL A 358 30.93 1.17 28.93
C VAL A 358 29.46 1.50 29.14
N THR A 359 28.87 2.35 28.31
CA THR A 359 27.45 2.66 28.37
C THR A 359 26.78 2.18 27.08
N ILE A 360 25.80 1.30 27.20
CA ILE A 360 25.05 0.78 26.06
C ILE A 360 23.62 1.32 26.16
N VAL A 361 23.17 2.00 25.11
CA VAL A 361 21.85 2.61 25.03
C VAL A 361 21.11 2.12 23.79
N GLY A 362 19.78 2.18 23.84
CA GLY A 362 18.96 1.88 22.68
C GLY A 362 19.15 2.88 21.53
N SER A 363 19.15 4.18 21.85
CA SER A 363 19.41 5.27 20.88
C SER A 363 19.91 6.52 21.59
N LEU A 364 20.79 7.29 20.94
CA LEU A 364 21.16 8.65 21.36
C LEU A 364 20.23 9.74 20.81
N LYS A 365 19.50 9.45 19.74
CA LYS A 365 18.51 10.36 19.14
C LYS A 365 17.11 10.03 19.59
N ASN A 366 16.23 11.02 19.70
CA ASN A 366 14.82 10.77 19.96
C ASN A 366 14.14 10.20 18.71
N ILE A 367 12.99 9.54 18.88
CA ILE A 367 12.16 9.06 17.77
C ILE A 367 11.73 10.20 16.84
N ASP A 368 11.44 11.39 17.38
CA ASP A 368 11.02 12.54 16.55
C ASP A 368 12.16 13.04 15.66
N ASP A 369 13.42 12.99 16.13
CA ASP A 369 14.59 13.36 15.34
C ASP A 369 14.81 12.37 14.18
N LEU A 370 14.45 11.10 14.40
CA LEU A 370 14.51 10.06 13.36
C LEU A 370 13.41 10.24 12.33
N ILE A 371 12.17 10.51 12.76
CA ILE A 371 11.03 10.73 11.87
C ILE A 371 11.15 12.06 11.12
N SER A 372 11.66 13.12 11.75
CA SER A 372 11.78 14.44 11.12
C SER A 372 12.89 14.50 10.06
N SER A 373 13.98 13.76 10.26
CA SER A 373 15.00 13.57 9.22
C SER A 373 14.48 12.84 7.97
N ASP A 374 13.24 12.35 7.98
CA ASP A 374 12.58 11.70 6.84
C ASP A 374 11.68 12.64 6.01
N ASN A 375 11.38 13.84 6.50
CA ASN A 375 10.56 14.84 5.80
C ASN A 375 11.38 15.81 4.93
N GLU A 376 12.70 15.77 5.02
CA GLU A 376 13.66 16.40 4.09
C GLU A 376 14.15 15.37 3.07
#